data_AF-A0A7S1FXK1-F1
#
_entry.id   AF-A0A7S1FXK1-F1
#
_cell.length_a   1.000
_cell.length_b   1.000
_cell.length_c   1.000
_cell.angle_alpha   90.00
_cell.angle_beta   90.00
_cell.angle_gamma   90.00
#
_symmetry.space_group_name_H-M   'P 1'
#
loop_
_entity.id
_entity.type
_entity.pdbx_description
1 polymer ?
#
loop_
_entity_poly.entity_id
_entity_poly.type
_entity_poly.pdbx_seq_one_letter_code
_entity_poly.pdbx_strand_id
1 'polypeptide(L)'
;MFLRAKDGIGVYGVKLYDFSRPTGHELVPDREAAIDPFFELDGDNNLGKYSNHSVAIFALDCRTNKTPWGILSDPNGDFLGEAQWIWFEQALKRSKASVNIIVQGLQVHPDRMPFPKVAEDWSKFPKAQNRLYNIILNSNVNAPFLVSGDVHMSQLMRVDCFQKYDDSERSLLELTTSGMTHSWGSCASPQLRHHTHWYAPYAKFSSKFLMEVLHRVFQWPDIVSSSDPDNSHDSRVLFENGGAEGAKKGKQYALADNFGELEFHWDSDLVSLRVFGKDYDKPPLMSARWSLEQLSGITKIPGGNLKNRLLAQNVLRDTSSRVGWTCLPHRGASNGIRVFIGHVVGSTLLFTLLLLPCVFCTLCMTYLVKRFLKHTKKKSHLKMKNIKHA
;
A
#
# COMPACT_ATOMS: atom_id res chain seq x y z
N MET A 1 -15.98 8.28 16.97
CA MET A 1 -15.03 9.11 16.19
C MET A 1 -15.02 10.57 16.64
N PHE A 2 -16.11 11.34 16.49
CA PHE A 2 -16.13 12.78 16.84
C PHE A 2 -15.67 13.10 18.28
N LEU A 3 -16.18 12.37 19.27
CA LEU A 3 -15.80 12.58 20.68
C LEU A 3 -14.29 12.36 20.90
N ARG A 4 -13.74 11.27 20.34
CA ARG A 4 -12.29 10.97 20.37
C ARG A 4 -11.45 12.07 19.73
N ALA A 5 -11.93 12.63 18.61
CA ALA A 5 -11.27 13.74 17.94
C ALA A 5 -11.27 15.00 18.82
N LYS A 6 -12.39 15.29 19.48
CA LYS A 6 -12.52 16.41 20.42
C LYS A 6 -11.58 16.26 21.62
N ASP A 7 -11.39 15.03 22.10
CA ASP A 7 -10.50 14.71 23.21
C ASP A 7 -9.01 14.65 22.79
N GLY A 8 -8.70 14.89 21.52
CA GLY A 8 -7.33 14.92 21.00
C GLY A 8 -6.66 13.54 20.90
N ILE A 9 -7.41 12.45 21.09
CA ILE A 9 -6.86 11.09 21.09
C ILE A 9 -6.86 10.44 19.70
N GLY A 10 -7.48 11.07 18.70
CA GLY A 10 -7.46 10.66 17.29
C GLY A 10 -8.84 10.45 16.66
N VAL A 11 -8.88 10.25 15.34
CA VAL A 11 -10.10 10.05 14.54
C VAL A 11 -10.21 8.60 14.07
N TYR A 12 -10.67 7.73 14.97
CA TYR A 12 -10.80 6.30 14.70
C TYR A 12 -12.09 5.69 15.26
N GLY A 13 -12.46 4.55 14.69
CA GLY A 13 -13.69 3.85 15.02
C GLY A 13 -13.95 2.67 14.11
N VAL A 14 -15.07 2.02 14.34
CA VAL A 14 -15.53 0.87 13.57
C VAL A 14 -16.96 1.10 13.10
N LYS A 15 -17.28 0.64 11.90
CA LYS A 15 -18.65 0.56 11.37
C LYS A 15 -18.93 -0.86 10.91
N LEU A 16 -20.16 -1.32 11.11
CA LEU A 16 -20.61 -2.64 10.70
C LEU A 16 -21.69 -2.51 9.64
N TYR A 17 -21.54 -3.24 8.55
CA TYR A 17 -22.56 -3.41 7.52
C TYR A 17 -23.05 -4.85 7.55
N ASP A 18 -24.36 -5.06 7.51
CA ASP A 18 -25.01 -6.36 7.41
C ASP A 18 -25.87 -6.38 6.15
N PHE A 19 -25.41 -7.12 5.14
CA PHE A 19 -26.00 -7.22 3.81
C PHE A 19 -27.23 -8.14 3.76
N SER A 20 -27.61 -8.76 4.88
CA SER A 20 -28.91 -9.45 4.99
C SER A 20 -30.05 -8.49 5.35
N ARG A 21 -29.73 -7.23 5.71
CA ARG A 21 -30.73 -6.19 5.97
C ARG A 21 -31.30 -5.65 4.65
N PRO A 22 -32.49 -5.01 4.66
CA PRO A 22 -33.05 -4.39 3.47
C PRO A 22 -32.10 -3.37 2.84
N THR A 23 -32.15 -3.24 1.51
CA THR A 23 -31.30 -2.30 0.77
C THR A 23 -31.45 -0.87 1.29
N GLY A 24 -30.33 -0.19 1.54
CA GLY A 24 -30.27 1.14 2.16
C GLY A 24 -30.28 1.15 3.69
N HIS A 25 -30.41 -0.03 4.33
CA HIS A 25 -30.38 -0.22 5.78
C HIS A 25 -29.29 -1.22 6.22
N GLU A 26 -28.28 -1.44 5.38
CA GLU A 26 -27.17 -2.35 5.64
C GLU A 26 -26.31 -1.87 6.81
N LEU A 27 -26.17 -0.55 6.99
CA LEU A 27 -25.40 0.01 8.10
C LEU A 27 -26.09 -0.29 9.44
N VAL A 28 -25.41 -1.09 10.28
CA VAL A 28 -25.86 -1.42 11.62
C VAL A 28 -25.50 -0.28 12.58
N PRO A 29 -26.45 0.25 13.39
CA PRO A 29 -26.17 1.26 14.40
C PRO A 29 -25.08 0.81 15.38
N ASP A 30 -24.17 1.71 15.78
CA ASP A 30 -22.98 1.36 16.56
C ASP A 30 -23.30 0.64 17.88
N ARG A 31 -24.39 1.06 18.56
CA ARG A 31 -24.85 0.41 19.80
C ARG A 31 -25.30 -1.04 19.54
N GLU A 32 -26.08 -1.26 18.48
CA GLU A 32 -26.58 -2.58 18.07
C GLU A 32 -25.41 -3.50 17.63
N ALA A 33 -24.47 -2.96 16.85
CA ALA A 33 -23.27 -3.67 16.42
C ALA A 33 -22.38 -4.07 17.61
N ALA A 34 -22.30 -3.22 18.64
CA ALA A 34 -21.59 -3.44 19.90
C ALA A 34 -20.10 -3.82 19.75
N ILE A 35 -19.48 -3.45 18.63
CA ILE A 35 -18.05 -3.69 18.36
C ILE A 35 -17.19 -2.62 19.03
N ASP A 36 -17.63 -1.36 19.01
CA ASP A 36 -16.86 -0.27 19.60
C ASP A 36 -16.93 -0.37 21.15
N PRO A 37 -15.78 -0.50 21.85
CA PRO A 37 -15.74 -0.66 23.31
C PRO A 37 -16.24 0.54 24.11
N PHE A 38 -16.47 1.69 23.45
CA PHE A 38 -17.13 2.83 24.07
C PHE A 38 -18.55 2.52 24.55
N PHE A 39 -19.24 1.57 23.91
CA PHE A 39 -20.55 1.13 24.35
C PHE A 39 -20.40 -0.05 25.32
N GLU A 40 -20.98 0.10 26.51
CA GLU A 40 -21.10 -0.99 27.47
C GLU A 40 -22.13 -2.02 26.97
N LEU A 41 -21.84 -3.29 27.23
CA LEU A 41 -22.78 -4.37 26.97
C LEU A 41 -23.72 -4.42 28.16
N ASP A 42 -24.81 -3.66 28.12
CA ASP A 42 -25.77 -3.46 29.22
C ASP A 42 -26.60 -4.72 29.59
N GLY A 43 -26.06 -5.93 29.42
CA GLY A 43 -26.79 -7.19 29.62
C GLY A 43 -27.86 -7.48 28.57
N ASP A 44 -27.98 -6.64 27.54
CA ASP A 44 -28.89 -6.88 26.40
C ASP A 44 -28.32 -7.99 25.50
N ASN A 45 -28.98 -9.15 25.54
CA ASN A 45 -28.62 -10.35 24.79
C ASN A 45 -28.75 -10.19 23.27
N ASN A 46 -29.30 -9.09 22.76
CA ASN A 46 -29.43 -8.84 21.33
C ASN A 46 -28.28 -8.03 20.74
N LEU A 47 -27.40 -7.45 21.57
CA LEU A 47 -26.25 -6.70 21.11
C LEU A 47 -25.19 -7.61 20.47
N GLY A 48 -24.55 -7.12 19.41
CA GLY A 48 -23.49 -7.86 18.73
C GLY A 48 -23.97 -9.15 18.08
N LYS A 49 -25.25 -9.21 17.69
CA LYS A 49 -25.84 -10.25 16.84
C LYS A 49 -26.17 -9.65 15.48
N TYR A 50 -25.60 -10.22 14.43
CA TYR A 50 -25.80 -9.84 13.03
C TYR A 50 -25.57 -11.06 12.15
N SER A 51 -25.97 -10.98 10.89
CA SER A 51 -25.94 -12.13 9.99
C SER A 51 -24.51 -12.56 9.62
N ASN A 52 -24.42 -13.71 8.96
CA ASN A 52 -23.19 -14.19 8.31
C ASN A 52 -22.83 -13.42 7.03
N HIS A 53 -23.62 -12.42 6.61
CA HIS A 53 -23.31 -11.51 5.51
C HIS A 53 -22.90 -10.14 6.05
N SER A 54 -21.96 -10.14 7.00
CA SER A 54 -21.56 -8.96 7.75
C SER A 54 -20.09 -8.56 7.52
N VAL A 55 -19.85 -7.26 7.42
CA VAL A 55 -18.54 -6.65 7.19
C VAL A 55 -18.30 -5.56 8.22
N ALA A 56 -17.29 -5.75 9.07
CA ALA A 56 -16.81 -4.73 9.99
C ALA A 56 -15.64 -3.96 9.36
N ILE A 57 -15.70 -2.63 9.39
CA ILE A 57 -14.68 -1.73 8.85
C ILE A 57 -14.08 -0.93 10.01
N PHE A 58 -12.84 -1.24 10.35
CA PHE A 58 -12.03 -0.55 11.35
C PHE A 58 -11.19 0.54 10.67
N ALA A 59 -11.46 1.80 10.98
CA ALA A 59 -10.66 2.91 10.49
C ALA A 59 -9.64 3.33 11.56
N LEU A 60 -8.35 3.20 11.25
CA LEU A 60 -7.25 3.65 12.11
C LEU A 60 -6.78 5.06 11.72
N ASP A 61 -6.23 5.76 12.71
CA ASP A 61 -5.65 7.09 12.58
C ASP A 61 -4.14 6.99 12.80
N CYS A 62 -3.38 6.97 11.70
CA CYS A 62 -1.92 6.85 11.74
C CYS A 62 -1.22 8.22 11.68
N ARG A 63 -1.93 9.29 12.04
CA ARG A 63 -1.45 10.68 11.91
C ARG A 63 -1.44 11.39 13.26
N THR A 64 -2.54 11.35 14.01
CA THR A 64 -2.68 12.16 15.25
C THR A 64 -1.58 11.87 16.28
N ASN A 65 -1.31 10.59 16.55
CA ASN A 65 -0.33 10.18 17.57
C ASN A 65 1.01 9.70 16.97
N LYS A 66 1.26 9.98 15.69
CA LYS A 66 2.44 9.49 14.99
C LYS A 66 3.72 10.10 15.57
N THR A 67 4.70 9.27 15.92
CA THR A 67 6.06 9.73 16.26
C THR A 67 6.68 10.47 15.06
N PRO A 68 7.44 11.57 15.27
CA PRO A 68 8.06 12.32 14.18
C PRO A 68 8.87 11.44 13.22
N TRP A 69 8.73 11.72 11.92
CA TRP A 69 9.40 10.94 10.88
C TRP A 69 10.89 11.30 10.80
N GLY A 70 11.76 10.38 11.26
CA GLY A 70 13.21 10.52 11.15
C GLY A 70 13.79 10.03 9.82
N ILE A 71 15.11 10.03 9.68
CA ILE A 71 15.80 9.44 8.52
C ILE A 71 15.96 7.91 8.71
N LEU A 72 16.40 7.49 9.88
CA LEU A 72 16.61 6.07 10.26
C LEU A 72 15.32 5.46 10.82
N SER A 73 15.18 4.14 10.74
CA SER A 73 14.07 3.43 11.42
C SER A 73 14.16 3.64 12.93
N ASP A 74 13.00 3.79 13.57
CA ASP A 74 12.90 3.98 15.01
C ASP A 74 12.09 2.82 15.62
N PRO A 75 12.73 1.83 16.25
CA PRO A 75 12.02 0.71 16.87
C PRO A 75 11.04 1.13 17.97
N ASN A 76 11.17 2.32 18.57
CA ASN A 76 10.30 2.78 19.64
C ASN A 76 9.27 3.82 19.17
N GLY A 77 9.26 4.16 17.88
CA GLY A 77 8.22 5.01 17.31
C GLY A 77 6.87 4.30 17.27
N ASP A 78 5.81 5.09 17.15
CA ASP A 78 4.42 4.64 17.10
C ASP A 78 3.60 5.44 16.08
N PHE A 79 2.45 4.88 15.68
CA PHE A 79 1.46 5.51 14.81
C PHE A 79 0.17 5.85 15.55
N LEU A 80 -0.29 4.98 16.46
CA LEU A 80 -1.66 4.98 16.94
C LEU A 80 -1.82 5.63 18.33
N GLY A 81 -0.81 5.51 19.19
CA GLY A 81 -0.91 5.91 20.60
C GLY A 81 -1.72 4.90 21.43
N GLU A 82 -1.43 4.85 22.74
CA GLU A 82 -1.89 3.75 23.59
C GLU A 82 -3.42 3.64 23.69
N ALA A 83 -4.13 4.76 23.74
CA ALA A 83 -5.60 4.76 23.79
C ALA A 83 -6.23 4.08 22.56
N GLN A 84 -5.69 4.34 21.37
CA GLN A 84 -6.15 3.71 20.14
C GLN A 84 -5.73 2.25 20.05
N TRP A 85 -4.55 1.88 20.55
CA TRP A 85 -4.12 0.48 20.63
C TRP A 85 -5.06 -0.36 21.48
N ILE A 86 -5.40 0.12 22.69
CA ILE A 86 -6.35 -0.55 23.59
C ILE A 86 -7.71 -0.67 22.91
N TRP A 87 -8.21 0.42 22.31
CA TRP A 87 -9.47 0.39 21.58
C TRP A 87 -9.45 -0.63 20.45
N PHE A 88 -8.39 -0.66 19.64
CA PHE A 88 -8.31 -1.53 18.47
C PHE A 88 -8.30 -2.99 18.88
N GLU A 89 -7.51 -3.36 19.90
CA GLU A 89 -7.47 -4.72 20.41
C GLU A 89 -8.83 -5.18 20.96
N GLN A 90 -9.50 -4.33 21.75
CA GLN A 90 -10.81 -4.64 22.31
C GLN A 90 -11.90 -4.71 21.23
N ALA A 91 -11.92 -3.76 20.30
CA ALA A 91 -12.91 -3.71 19.24
C ALA A 91 -12.78 -4.92 18.31
N LEU A 92 -11.55 -5.29 17.95
CA LEU A 92 -11.31 -6.44 17.09
C LEU A 92 -11.76 -7.75 17.77
N LYS A 93 -11.45 -7.93 19.06
CA LYS A 93 -11.92 -9.08 19.87
C LYS A 93 -13.46 -9.15 20.02
N ARG A 94 -14.16 -8.01 19.95
CA ARG A 94 -15.63 -7.95 20.01
C ARG A 94 -16.29 -8.26 18.66
N SER A 95 -15.54 -8.19 17.56
CA SER A 95 -16.11 -8.44 16.23
C SER A 95 -16.34 -9.92 15.99
N LYS A 96 -17.54 -10.21 15.50
CA LYS A 96 -18.01 -11.50 15.00
C LYS A 96 -18.33 -11.43 13.50
N ALA A 97 -17.97 -10.32 12.84
CA ALA A 97 -18.27 -10.11 11.43
C ALA A 97 -17.59 -11.15 10.57
N SER A 98 -18.25 -11.57 9.48
CA SER A 98 -17.69 -12.53 8.53
C SER A 98 -16.44 -12.00 7.84
N VAL A 99 -16.38 -10.68 7.62
CA VAL A 99 -15.20 -9.98 7.08
C VAL A 99 -14.81 -8.81 7.98
N ASN A 100 -13.51 -8.66 8.23
CA ASN A 100 -12.97 -7.60 9.07
C ASN A 100 -11.94 -6.76 8.30
N ILE A 101 -12.36 -5.60 7.80
CA ILE A 101 -11.52 -4.71 7.00
C ILE A 101 -10.85 -3.69 7.92
N ILE A 102 -9.53 -3.60 7.86
CA ILE A 102 -8.73 -2.65 8.63
C ILE A 102 -8.17 -1.61 7.65
N VAL A 103 -8.73 -0.41 7.70
CA VAL A 103 -8.40 0.71 6.82
C VAL A 103 -7.46 1.65 7.54
N GLN A 104 -6.36 2.01 6.90
CA GLN A 104 -5.42 2.98 7.46
C GLN A 104 -4.62 3.71 6.37
N GLY A 105 -4.03 4.85 6.69
CA GLY A 105 -3.49 5.76 5.67
C GLY A 105 -2.19 5.31 4.98
N LEU A 106 -1.35 4.50 5.64
CA LEU A 106 0.05 4.25 5.28
C LEU A 106 0.33 2.77 5.01
N GLN A 107 1.01 2.37 3.96
CA GLN A 107 1.17 0.94 3.70
C GLN A 107 1.81 0.15 4.87
N VAL A 108 1.25 -1.04 5.17
CA VAL A 108 1.66 -1.86 6.32
C VAL A 108 2.74 -2.87 5.93
N HIS A 109 2.55 -3.61 4.85
CA HIS A 109 3.40 -4.72 4.42
C HIS A 109 4.73 -4.38 3.72
N PRO A 110 4.91 -3.21 3.05
CA PRO A 110 6.13 -2.98 2.29
C PRO A 110 7.40 -3.15 3.11
N ASP A 111 8.29 -4.00 2.59
CA ASP A 111 9.67 -4.12 3.09
C ASP A 111 10.60 -3.24 2.26
N ARG A 112 10.42 -1.91 2.39
CA ARG A 112 11.22 -0.94 1.64
C ARG A 112 12.59 -0.77 2.30
N MET A 113 13.55 -1.58 1.85
CA MET A 113 14.96 -1.50 2.25
C MET A 113 15.87 -1.24 1.03
N PRO A 114 16.82 -0.27 1.06
CA PRO A 114 16.94 0.89 1.95
C PRO A 114 17.27 2.25 1.27
N PHE A 115 16.77 3.31 1.90
CA PHE A 115 17.40 4.63 1.99
C PHE A 115 17.44 5.60 0.78
N PRO A 116 17.03 6.86 1.00
CA PRO A 116 16.15 7.32 2.08
C PRO A 116 14.74 6.72 1.90
N LYS A 117 14.04 6.37 2.98
CA LYS A 117 12.62 6.00 2.91
C LYS A 117 11.82 7.26 2.57
N VAL A 118 11.59 7.48 1.27
CA VAL A 118 10.93 8.70 0.75
C VAL A 118 9.42 8.65 0.97
N ALA A 119 8.84 7.45 0.96
CA ALA A 119 7.42 7.24 1.24
C ALA A 119 7.24 6.71 2.67
N GLU A 120 6.16 7.14 3.31
CA GLU A 120 5.84 6.71 4.66
C GLU A 120 5.17 5.33 4.65
N ASP A 121 5.60 4.45 5.54
CA ASP A 121 5.11 3.09 5.70
C ASP A 121 5.39 2.58 7.12
N TRP A 122 4.71 1.51 7.51
CA TRP A 122 4.83 0.98 8.88
C TRP A 122 6.18 0.35 9.21
N SER A 123 6.97 -0.05 8.20
CA SER A 123 8.31 -0.63 8.43
C SER A 123 9.31 0.38 9.03
N LYS A 124 8.92 1.66 9.14
CA LYS A 124 9.65 2.68 9.90
C LYS A 124 9.69 2.41 11.40
N PHE A 125 8.57 1.93 11.95
CA PHE A 125 8.35 1.68 13.37
C PHE A 125 8.06 0.18 13.58
N PRO A 126 9.09 -0.68 13.51
CA PRO A 126 8.91 -2.13 13.43
C PRO A 126 8.20 -2.73 14.65
N LYS A 127 8.34 -2.17 15.87
CA LYS A 127 7.57 -2.67 17.02
C LYS A 127 6.08 -2.36 16.91
N ALA A 128 5.71 -1.17 16.42
CA ALA A 128 4.31 -0.81 16.17
C ALA A 128 3.70 -1.68 15.06
N GLN A 129 4.44 -1.94 13.99
CA GLN A 129 4.04 -2.86 12.92
C GLN A 129 3.82 -4.29 13.45
N ASN A 130 4.74 -4.81 14.26
CA ASN A 130 4.58 -6.12 14.89
C ASN A 130 3.43 -6.16 15.90
N ARG A 131 3.18 -5.07 16.65
CA ARG A 131 2.00 -4.96 17.54
C ARG A 131 0.70 -5.05 16.73
N LEU A 132 0.63 -4.36 15.58
CA LEU A 132 -0.53 -4.44 14.67
C LEU A 132 -0.79 -5.88 14.22
N TYR A 133 0.25 -6.57 13.72
CA TYR A 133 0.12 -7.97 13.30
C TYR A 133 -0.33 -8.87 14.44
N ASN A 134 0.30 -8.76 15.61
CA ASN A 134 -0.07 -9.58 16.77
C ASN A 134 -1.52 -9.36 17.21
N ILE A 135 -2.02 -8.12 17.24
CA ILE A 135 -3.42 -7.85 17.58
C ILE A 135 -4.37 -8.51 16.57
N ILE A 136 -4.09 -8.36 15.27
CA ILE A 136 -4.91 -8.96 14.20
C ILE A 136 -4.94 -10.48 14.34
N LEU A 137 -3.76 -11.09 14.44
CA LEU A 137 -3.61 -12.54 14.44
C LEU A 137 -4.15 -13.19 15.73
N ASN A 138 -3.97 -12.54 16.89
CA ASN A 138 -4.45 -13.05 18.19
C ASN A 138 -5.95 -12.80 18.43
N SER A 139 -6.60 -11.94 17.64
CA SER A 139 -8.03 -11.67 17.78
C SER A 139 -8.92 -12.81 17.28
N ASN A 140 -8.39 -13.71 16.45
CA ASN A 140 -9.14 -14.78 15.78
C ASN A 140 -10.37 -14.31 14.98
N VAL A 141 -10.42 -13.03 14.58
CA VAL A 141 -11.50 -12.53 13.72
C VAL A 141 -11.49 -13.23 12.36
N ASN A 142 -12.66 -13.33 11.74
CA ASN A 142 -12.81 -13.91 10.41
C ASN A 142 -12.32 -12.95 9.32
N ALA A 143 -11.62 -13.49 8.32
CA ALA A 143 -11.18 -12.80 7.11
C ALA A 143 -10.67 -11.35 7.32
N PRO A 144 -9.64 -11.12 8.16
CA PRO A 144 -9.01 -9.82 8.30
C PRO A 144 -8.29 -9.42 7.01
N PHE A 145 -8.50 -8.18 6.58
CA PHE A 145 -7.90 -7.65 5.37
C PHE A 145 -7.49 -6.18 5.57
N LEU A 146 -6.31 -5.80 5.08
CA LEU A 146 -5.79 -4.43 5.23
C LEU A 146 -6.07 -3.59 3.97
N VAL A 147 -6.49 -2.35 4.14
CA VAL A 147 -6.63 -1.37 3.05
C VAL A 147 -5.79 -0.13 3.36
N SER A 148 -5.00 0.33 2.38
CA SER A 148 -4.06 1.44 2.54
C SER A 148 -3.97 2.41 1.37
N GLY A 149 -3.27 3.54 1.59
CA GLY A 149 -3.11 4.64 0.64
C GLY A 149 -1.72 5.29 0.66
N ASP A 150 -1.69 6.63 0.58
CA ASP A 150 -0.52 7.54 0.62
C ASP A 150 0.45 7.47 -0.58
N VAL A 151 0.61 6.31 -1.21
CA VAL A 151 1.73 6.08 -2.15
C VAL A 151 1.43 6.30 -3.63
N HIS A 152 0.24 6.84 -3.98
CA HIS A 152 -0.13 7.26 -5.34
C HIS A 152 -0.06 6.16 -6.42
N MET A 153 -0.25 4.91 -5.99
CA MET A 153 -0.32 3.72 -6.83
C MET A 153 -1.26 2.71 -6.17
N SER A 154 -1.55 1.64 -6.88
CA SER A 154 -2.17 0.45 -6.28
C SER A 154 -1.22 -0.72 -6.23
N GLN A 155 -1.29 -1.48 -5.16
CA GLN A 155 -0.50 -2.69 -4.96
C GLN A 155 -1.35 -3.72 -4.23
N LEU A 156 -1.18 -4.98 -4.60
CA LEU A 156 -1.69 -6.10 -3.83
C LEU A 156 -0.51 -6.80 -3.17
N MET A 157 -0.49 -6.80 -1.85
CA MET A 157 0.63 -7.28 -1.05
C MET A 157 0.18 -8.36 -0.09
N ARG A 158 1.12 -9.22 0.28
CA ARG A 158 0.91 -10.32 1.22
C ARG A 158 2.13 -10.48 2.12
N VAL A 159 1.86 -10.75 3.38
CA VAL A 159 2.82 -11.32 4.32
C VAL A 159 2.30 -12.65 4.84
N ASP A 160 3.22 -13.57 5.10
CA ASP A 160 2.92 -14.87 5.68
C ASP A 160 3.43 -14.86 7.12
N CYS A 161 2.54 -15.06 8.08
CA CYS A 161 2.84 -15.01 9.51
C CYS A 161 2.81 -16.40 10.13
N PHE A 162 3.77 -16.67 11.00
CA PHE A 162 3.97 -17.98 11.61
C PHE A 162 4.09 -17.87 13.13
N GLN A 163 3.39 -18.74 13.84
CA GLN A 163 3.50 -18.87 15.29
C GLN A 163 4.61 -19.85 15.65
N LYS A 164 5.54 -19.44 16.51
CA LYS A 164 6.74 -20.21 16.87
C LYS A 164 6.47 -21.56 17.56
N TYR A 165 5.32 -21.74 18.20
CA TYR A 165 5.06 -22.85 19.12
C TYR A 165 3.89 -23.76 18.73
N ASP A 166 3.09 -23.38 17.74
CA ASP A 166 1.84 -24.05 17.39
C ASP A 166 1.79 -24.44 15.90
N ASP A 167 2.89 -24.19 15.16
CA ASP A 167 2.99 -24.34 13.70
C ASP A 167 1.84 -23.67 12.92
N SER A 168 1.09 -22.77 13.57
CA SER A 168 0.00 -22.03 12.94
C SER A 168 0.56 -21.00 11.97
N GLU A 169 0.04 -21.02 10.76
CA GLU A 169 0.37 -20.10 9.67
C GLU A 169 -0.89 -19.33 9.29
N ARG A 170 -0.76 -18.01 9.18
CA ARG A 170 -1.84 -17.15 8.72
C ARG A 170 -1.29 -16.02 7.87
N SER A 171 -1.79 -15.93 6.64
CA SER A 171 -1.42 -14.85 5.72
C SER A 171 -2.25 -13.60 6.01
N LEU A 172 -1.63 -12.45 5.92
CA LEU A 172 -2.32 -11.15 5.90
C LEU A 172 -2.14 -10.53 4.52
N LEU A 173 -3.24 -10.02 3.99
CA LEU A 173 -3.27 -9.35 2.70
C LEU A 173 -3.53 -7.86 2.88
N GLU A 174 -2.96 -7.07 1.98
CA GLU A 174 -3.16 -5.63 1.92
C GLU A 174 -3.46 -5.18 0.49
N LEU A 175 -4.56 -4.46 0.33
CA LEU A 175 -4.85 -3.65 -0.85
C LEU A 175 -4.40 -2.21 -0.60
N THR A 176 -3.42 -1.76 -1.35
CA THR A 176 -3.19 -0.33 -1.50
C THR A 176 -3.98 0.17 -2.69
N THR A 177 -4.77 1.23 -2.50
CA THR A 177 -5.47 1.97 -3.57
C THR A 177 -5.30 3.47 -3.32
N SER A 178 -4.39 4.11 -4.07
CA SER A 178 -3.99 5.49 -3.78
C SER A 178 -4.00 6.41 -5.00
N GLY A 179 -4.63 6.03 -6.12
CA GLY A 179 -4.58 6.78 -7.38
C GLY A 179 -5.81 7.61 -7.73
N MET A 180 -6.70 7.96 -6.79
CA MET A 180 -8.01 8.51 -7.14
C MET A 180 -7.94 9.91 -7.81
N THR A 181 -7.06 10.78 -7.34
CA THR A 181 -6.91 12.15 -7.90
C THR A 181 -5.66 12.32 -8.75
N HIS A 182 -4.62 11.54 -8.44
CA HIS A 182 -3.33 11.61 -9.10
C HIS A 182 -2.52 10.34 -8.78
N SER A 183 -1.61 9.97 -9.68
CA SER A 183 -0.83 8.75 -9.57
C SER A 183 0.56 8.91 -10.21
N TRP A 184 1.47 7.98 -9.92
CA TRP A 184 2.81 7.96 -10.55
C TRP A 184 2.76 7.80 -12.09
N GLY A 185 1.70 7.23 -12.63
CA GLY A 185 1.49 7.05 -14.06
C GLY A 185 0.75 8.22 -14.74
N SER A 186 0.13 9.11 -13.97
CA SER A 186 -0.61 10.28 -14.47
C SER A 186 0.14 11.57 -14.19
N CYS A 187 0.04 12.11 -12.99
CA CYS A 187 0.77 13.27 -12.49
C CYS A 187 1.14 12.98 -11.03
N ALA A 188 2.40 13.16 -10.65
CA ALA A 188 2.83 12.94 -9.26
C ALA A 188 2.40 14.06 -8.29
N SER A 189 1.49 14.94 -8.71
CA SER A 189 1.08 16.12 -7.96
C SER A 189 -0.44 16.33 -8.07
N PRO A 190 -1.11 16.66 -6.95
CA PRO A 190 -2.53 16.96 -6.95
C PRO A 190 -2.85 18.38 -7.45
N GLN A 191 -1.87 19.29 -7.53
CA GLN A 191 -2.16 20.68 -7.89
C GLN A 191 -2.30 20.85 -9.41
N LEU A 192 -3.47 21.30 -9.87
CA LEU A 192 -3.81 21.48 -11.29
C LEU A 192 -2.78 22.26 -12.10
N ARG A 193 -2.09 23.24 -11.51
CA ARG A 193 -1.03 24.01 -12.20
C ARG A 193 0.08 23.12 -12.77
N HIS A 194 0.37 21.99 -12.14
CA HIS A 194 1.39 21.04 -12.58
C HIS A 194 0.90 20.13 -13.70
N HIS A 195 -0.39 20.17 -14.03
CA HIS A 195 -1.00 19.40 -15.11
C HIS A 195 -1.00 20.16 -16.44
N THR A 196 -0.94 21.49 -16.40
CA THR A 196 -1.04 22.36 -17.59
C THR A 196 0.26 23.11 -17.93
N HIS A 197 1.28 23.04 -17.07
CA HIS A 197 2.55 23.73 -17.31
C HIS A 197 3.34 23.10 -18.47
N TRP A 198 4.23 23.87 -19.09
CA TRP A 198 5.04 23.42 -20.24
C TRP A 198 5.90 22.18 -19.96
N TYR A 199 6.26 21.91 -18.70
CA TYR A 199 7.05 20.73 -18.30
C TYR A 199 6.20 19.52 -17.93
N ALA A 200 4.87 19.64 -17.88
CA ALA A 200 3.98 18.56 -17.43
C ALA A 200 4.13 17.25 -18.23
N PRO A 201 4.27 17.26 -19.57
CA PRO A 201 4.52 16.03 -20.34
C PRO A 201 5.81 15.33 -19.93
N TYR A 202 6.88 16.11 -19.70
CA TYR A 202 8.17 15.57 -19.27
C TYR A 202 8.10 15.03 -17.84
N ALA A 203 7.49 15.77 -16.91
CA ALA A 203 7.32 15.34 -15.53
C ALA A 203 6.52 14.03 -15.43
N LYS A 204 5.44 13.91 -16.22
CA LYS A 204 4.65 12.67 -16.34
C LYS A 204 5.48 11.53 -16.89
N PHE A 205 6.22 11.76 -17.98
CA PHE A 205 7.11 10.74 -18.55
C PHE A 205 8.15 10.28 -17.53
N SER A 206 8.89 11.21 -16.91
CA SER A 206 9.96 10.89 -15.97
C SER A 206 9.45 10.17 -14.73
N SER A 207 8.31 10.61 -14.16
CA SER A 207 7.67 9.97 -13.00
C SER A 207 7.24 8.53 -13.33
N LYS A 208 6.49 8.35 -14.41
CA LYS A 208 6.01 7.04 -14.86
C LYS A 208 7.18 6.10 -15.18
N PHE A 209 8.14 6.58 -15.98
CA PHE A 209 9.28 5.78 -16.40
C PHE A 209 10.15 5.36 -15.22
N LEU A 210 10.44 6.27 -14.29
CA LEU A 210 11.16 5.96 -13.06
C LEU A 210 10.44 4.85 -12.30
N MET A 211 9.15 5.01 -12.02
CA MET A 211 8.40 4.05 -11.22
C MET A 211 8.23 2.69 -11.91
N GLU A 212 8.07 2.65 -13.23
CA GLU A 212 8.06 1.39 -14.00
C GLU A 212 9.40 0.65 -13.89
N VAL A 213 10.53 1.36 -14.00
CA VAL A 213 11.85 0.73 -13.87
C VAL A 213 12.09 0.27 -12.44
N LEU A 214 11.73 1.09 -11.43
CA LEU A 214 11.85 0.69 -10.03
C LEU A 214 11.03 -0.60 -9.74
N HIS A 215 9.81 -0.72 -10.28
CA HIS A 215 8.99 -1.93 -10.11
C HIS A 215 9.56 -3.18 -10.80
N ARG A 216 10.37 -2.99 -11.84
CA ARG A 216 11.05 -4.08 -12.56
C ARG A 216 12.34 -4.52 -11.87
N VAL A 217 13.17 -3.56 -11.48
CA VAL A 217 14.54 -3.83 -10.98
C VAL A 217 14.55 -4.14 -9.49
N PHE A 218 13.76 -3.42 -8.67
CA PHE A 218 13.68 -3.72 -7.25
C PHE A 218 12.96 -5.06 -7.02
N GLN A 219 13.46 -5.77 -6.00
CA GLN A 219 12.75 -6.89 -5.43
C GLN A 219 11.66 -6.32 -4.51
N TRP A 220 10.40 -6.58 -4.86
CA TRP A 220 9.22 -6.21 -4.08
C TRP A 220 8.70 -7.47 -3.39
N PRO A 221 9.34 -7.98 -2.34
CA PRO A 221 9.08 -9.35 -1.88
C PRO A 221 7.66 -9.57 -1.37
N ASP A 222 6.98 -8.52 -0.96
CA ASP A 222 5.61 -8.41 -0.46
C ASP A 222 4.54 -8.46 -1.57
N ILE A 223 4.81 -7.91 -2.76
CA ILE A 223 3.81 -7.85 -3.85
C ILE A 223 3.48 -9.24 -4.38
N VAL A 224 2.19 -9.55 -4.43
CA VAL A 224 1.62 -10.79 -4.95
C VAL A 224 1.86 -10.90 -6.47
N SER A 225 2.04 -12.12 -7.00
CA SER A 225 2.32 -12.36 -8.42
C SER A 225 1.30 -13.31 -9.01
N SER A 226 0.54 -12.90 -10.02
CA SER A 226 -0.46 -13.78 -10.64
C SER A 226 0.21 -14.91 -11.42
N SER A 227 -0.34 -16.12 -11.36
CA SER A 227 0.00 -17.20 -12.30
C SER A 227 -0.82 -17.07 -13.60
N ASP A 228 -0.52 -17.91 -14.60
CA ASP A 228 -1.18 -17.88 -15.90
C ASP A 228 -2.46 -18.74 -15.90
N PRO A 229 -3.66 -18.17 -16.18
CA PRO A 229 -4.93 -18.91 -16.22
C PRO A 229 -5.03 -20.00 -17.29
N ASP A 230 -4.12 -20.06 -18.28
CA ASP A 230 -4.15 -21.12 -19.30
C ASP A 230 -3.85 -22.53 -18.73
N ASN A 231 -3.45 -22.63 -17.45
CA ASN A 231 -3.31 -23.90 -16.72
C ASN A 231 -4.45 -24.18 -15.72
N SER A 232 -5.51 -23.36 -15.66
CA SER A 232 -6.62 -23.54 -14.72
C SER A 232 -7.92 -23.91 -15.45
N HIS A 233 -8.14 -25.20 -15.67
CA HIS A 233 -9.38 -25.73 -16.28
C HIS A 233 -10.61 -25.77 -15.34
N ASP A 234 -10.52 -25.20 -14.13
CA ASP A 234 -11.62 -25.18 -13.16
C ASP A 234 -12.02 -23.74 -12.82
N SER A 235 -13.29 -23.42 -13.05
CA SER A 235 -13.94 -22.13 -12.72
C SER A 235 -13.95 -21.80 -11.22
N ARG A 236 -13.60 -22.76 -10.34
CA ARG A 236 -13.38 -22.55 -8.89
C ARG A 236 -11.92 -22.26 -8.55
N VAL A 237 -11.03 -22.15 -9.54
CA VAL A 237 -9.63 -21.83 -9.29
C VAL A 237 -9.57 -20.39 -8.84
N LEU A 238 -9.44 -20.25 -7.52
CA LEU A 238 -8.95 -19.06 -6.83
C LEU A 238 -7.74 -18.57 -7.62
N PHE A 239 -7.92 -17.53 -8.43
CA PHE A 239 -6.92 -17.07 -9.39
C PHE A 239 -5.60 -16.91 -8.65
N GLU A 240 -4.69 -17.88 -8.87
CA GLU A 240 -3.56 -18.03 -7.97
C GLU A 240 -2.79 -16.72 -8.01
N ASN A 241 -2.86 -16.00 -6.89
CA ASN A 241 -2.05 -14.83 -6.63
C ASN A 241 -2.34 -13.61 -7.54
N GLY A 242 -3.61 -13.38 -7.83
CA GLY A 242 -4.10 -12.03 -8.08
C GLY A 242 -4.13 -11.55 -9.52
N GLY A 243 -4.51 -12.38 -10.48
CA GLY A 243 -4.95 -11.90 -11.79
C GLY A 243 -6.28 -12.53 -12.16
N ALA A 244 -7.34 -11.74 -12.34
CA ALA A 244 -8.68 -12.21 -12.72
C ALA A 244 -9.38 -11.21 -13.65
N GLU A 245 -10.47 -11.63 -14.30
CA GLU A 245 -11.37 -10.73 -15.07
C GLU A 245 -10.67 -9.89 -16.15
N GLY A 246 -9.65 -10.46 -16.82
CA GLY A 246 -8.88 -9.76 -17.85
C GLY A 246 -7.85 -8.75 -17.31
N ALA A 247 -7.62 -8.73 -15.99
CA ALA A 247 -6.58 -7.92 -15.37
C ALA A 247 -5.17 -8.32 -15.79
N LYS A 248 -4.24 -7.39 -15.61
CA LYS A 248 -2.84 -7.56 -16.00
C LYS A 248 -2.19 -8.73 -15.23
N LYS A 249 -1.62 -9.68 -15.98
CA LYS A 249 -0.85 -10.81 -15.42
C LYS A 249 0.54 -10.36 -14.91
N GLY A 250 1.06 -11.05 -13.89
CA GLY A 250 2.38 -10.84 -13.29
C GLY A 250 2.33 -10.17 -11.91
N LYS A 251 3.36 -9.36 -11.59
CA LYS A 251 3.42 -8.59 -10.32
C LYS A 251 2.21 -7.67 -10.22
N GLN A 252 1.49 -7.74 -9.09
CA GLN A 252 0.25 -7.00 -8.88
C GLN A 252 0.48 -5.59 -8.35
N TYR A 253 0.72 -4.66 -9.29
CA TYR A 253 0.75 -3.23 -9.05
C TYR A 253 0.18 -2.46 -10.26
N ALA A 254 -0.40 -1.29 -10.00
CA ALA A 254 -0.88 -0.37 -11.02
C ALA A 254 -0.43 1.07 -10.72
N LEU A 255 0.14 1.72 -11.74
CA LEU A 255 0.60 3.11 -11.64
C LEU A 255 -0.42 4.11 -12.18
N ALA A 256 -1.49 3.69 -12.85
CA ALA A 256 -2.52 4.58 -13.38
C ALA A 256 -3.42 5.14 -12.27
N ASP A 257 -4.20 6.18 -12.58
CA ASP A 257 -5.29 6.63 -11.71
C ASP A 257 -6.26 5.47 -11.47
N ASN A 258 -6.71 5.32 -10.23
CA ASN A 258 -7.42 4.12 -9.81
C ASN A 258 -8.35 4.31 -8.62
N PHE A 259 -9.26 3.36 -8.46
CA PHE A 259 -10.01 3.11 -7.24
C PHE A 259 -10.11 1.60 -7.01
N GLY A 260 -10.11 1.20 -5.74
CA GLY A 260 -10.29 -0.18 -5.31
C GLY A 260 -11.75 -0.51 -5.06
N GLU A 261 -12.10 -1.77 -5.29
CA GLU A 261 -13.40 -2.34 -5.02
C GLU A 261 -13.23 -3.70 -4.33
N LEU A 262 -14.11 -3.96 -3.36
CA LEU A 262 -14.26 -5.26 -2.70
C LEU A 262 -15.69 -5.73 -2.95
N GLU A 263 -15.83 -6.90 -3.57
CA GLU A 263 -17.11 -7.57 -3.80
C GLU A 263 -17.16 -8.85 -2.96
N PHE A 264 -18.25 -9.02 -2.21
CA PHE A 264 -18.47 -10.18 -1.34
C PHE A 264 -19.48 -11.12 -2.00
N HIS A 265 -19.03 -12.32 -2.35
CA HIS A 265 -19.86 -13.37 -2.94
C HIS A 265 -20.33 -14.34 -1.87
N TRP A 266 -21.37 -13.94 -1.14
CA TRP A 266 -21.87 -14.66 0.04
C TRP A 266 -22.22 -16.12 -0.23
N ASP A 267 -22.84 -16.44 -1.37
CA ASP A 267 -23.24 -17.83 -1.72
C ASP A 267 -22.04 -18.78 -1.92
N SER A 268 -20.85 -18.23 -2.12
CA SER A 268 -19.62 -18.99 -2.40
C SER A 268 -18.51 -18.77 -1.37
N ASP A 269 -18.77 -17.97 -0.34
CA ASP A 269 -17.77 -17.54 0.65
C ASP A 269 -16.48 -16.98 0.02
N LEU A 270 -16.62 -16.20 -1.06
CA LEU A 270 -15.50 -15.57 -1.77
C LEU A 270 -15.51 -14.06 -1.61
N VAL A 271 -14.32 -13.47 -1.61
CA VAL A 271 -14.10 -12.03 -1.74
C VAL A 271 -13.31 -11.76 -3.00
N SER A 272 -13.88 -10.95 -3.88
CA SER A 272 -13.21 -10.41 -5.05
C SER A 272 -12.67 -9.02 -4.74
N LEU A 273 -11.40 -8.83 -5.02
CA LEU A 273 -10.73 -7.54 -4.95
C LEU A 273 -10.42 -7.09 -6.36
N ARG A 274 -10.81 -5.87 -6.69
CA ARG A 274 -10.56 -5.26 -8.00
C ARG A 274 -10.00 -3.87 -7.84
N VAL A 275 -9.14 -3.49 -8.78
CA VAL A 275 -8.69 -2.11 -8.91
C VAL A 275 -8.99 -1.67 -10.32
N PHE A 276 -9.87 -0.69 -10.46
CA PHE A 276 -10.25 -0.14 -11.75
C PHE A 276 -9.44 1.09 -12.08
N GLY A 277 -9.27 1.34 -13.37
CA GLY A 277 -8.73 2.59 -13.88
C GLY A 277 -9.80 3.67 -14.03
N LYS A 278 -9.44 4.77 -14.67
CA LYS A 278 -10.37 5.85 -15.01
C LYS A 278 -11.40 5.47 -16.10
N ASP A 279 -11.06 4.52 -16.96
CA ASP A 279 -11.90 4.11 -18.08
C ASP A 279 -12.86 3.00 -17.65
N TYR A 280 -14.16 3.26 -17.64
CA TYR A 280 -15.20 2.34 -17.14
C TYR A 280 -15.35 1.06 -17.97
N ASP A 281 -15.10 1.12 -19.29
CA ASP A 281 -15.29 -0.03 -20.19
C ASP A 281 -14.06 -0.97 -20.23
N LYS A 282 -13.02 -0.67 -19.45
CA LYS A 282 -11.80 -1.48 -19.44
C LYS A 282 -11.83 -2.50 -18.31
N PRO A 283 -11.19 -3.68 -18.52
CA PRO A 283 -11.03 -4.64 -17.43
C PRO A 283 -10.26 -4.01 -16.26
N PRO A 284 -10.42 -4.53 -15.04
CA PRO A 284 -9.69 -4.05 -13.88
C PRO A 284 -8.18 -4.09 -14.14
N LEU A 285 -7.45 -3.11 -13.62
CA LEU A 285 -5.99 -3.03 -13.71
C LEU A 285 -5.33 -4.18 -12.91
N MET A 286 -5.96 -4.57 -11.80
CA MET A 286 -5.58 -5.69 -10.93
C MET A 286 -6.85 -6.37 -10.42
N SER A 287 -6.83 -7.68 -10.27
CA SER A 287 -7.95 -8.38 -9.66
C SER A 287 -7.52 -9.70 -9.02
N ALA A 288 -8.07 -10.00 -7.86
CA ALA A 288 -7.74 -11.19 -7.09
C ALA A 288 -8.98 -11.71 -6.35
N ARG A 289 -9.00 -13.02 -6.06
CA ARG A 289 -10.09 -13.66 -5.31
C ARG A 289 -9.54 -14.60 -4.26
N TRP A 290 -10.16 -14.59 -3.08
CA TRP A 290 -9.85 -15.51 -1.98
C TRP A 290 -11.14 -15.98 -1.31
N SER A 291 -11.10 -17.18 -0.71
CA SER A 291 -12.20 -17.60 0.16
C SER A 291 -12.09 -16.96 1.54
N LEU A 292 -13.22 -16.84 2.24
CA LEU A 292 -13.26 -16.38 3.63
C LEU A 292 -12.45 -17.30 4.55
N GLU A 293 -12.43 -18.60 4.29
CA GLU A 293 -11.59 -19.56 5.02
C GLU A 293 -10.09 -19.28 4.85
N GLN A 294 -9.68 -18.96 3.61
CA GLN A 294 -8.30 -18.62 3.29
C GLN A 294 -7.84 -17.37 4.04
N LEU A 295 -8.66 -16.32 4.01
CA LEU A 295 -8.40 -15.07 4.73
C LEU A 295 -8.45 -15.27 6.26
N SER A 296 -9.28 -16.21 6.72
CA SER A 296 -9.39 -16.56 8.15
C SER A 296 -8.22 -17.41 8.66
N GLY A 297 -7.37 -17.94 7.77
CA GLY A 297 -6.26 -18.84 8.13
C GLY A 297 -6.69 -20.28 8.40
N ILE A 298 -7.91 -20.67 8.01
CA ILE A 298 -8.41 -22.05 8.11
C ILE A 298 -7.77 -22.90 7.00
N THR A 299 -7.69 -22.33 5.79
CA THR A 299 -7.01 -22.95 4.65
C THR A 299 -5.83 -22.08 4.22
N LYS A 300 -4.76 -22.71 3.74
CA LYS A 300 -3.57 -21.99 3.31
C LYS A 300 -3.81 -21.26 1.99
N ILE A 301 -3.35 -20.02 1.90
CA ILE A 301 -3.31 -19.29 0.63
C ILE A 301 -2.11 -19.80 -0.20
N PRO A 302 -2.29 -20.32 -1.43
CA PRO A 302 -1.21 -20.88 -2.24
C PRO A 302 -0.17 -19.84 -2.69
N GLY A 303 0.96 -20.26 -3.25
CA GLY A 303 1.94 -19.37 -3.91
C GLY A 303 3.09 -18.80 -3.07
N GLY A 304 3.16 -19.10 -1.76
CA GLY A 304 4.27 -18.66 -0.91
C GLY A 304 5.58 -19.38 -1.23
N ASN A 305 6.69 -18.63 -1.36
CA ASN A 305 8.04 -19.18 -1.62
C ASN A 305 8.83 -19.51 -0.35
N LEU A 306 8.23 -19.31 0.81
CA LEU A 306 8.84 -19.58 2.11
C LEU A 306 8.99 -21.10 2.32
N LYS A 307 10.14 -21.65 1.92
CA LYS A 307 10.54 -23.00 2.31
C LYS A 307 10.78 -23.02 3.83
N ASN A 308 10.26 -24.04 4.52
CA ASN A 308 10.36 -24.26 5.99
C ASN A 308 11.75 -24.00 6.60
N ARG A 309 12.83 -24.13 5.81
CA ARG A 309 14.23 -23.95 6.24
C ARG A 309 14.65 -22.48 6.49
N LEU A 310 14.10 -21.51 5.76
CA LEU A 310 14.37 -20.07 5.97
C LEU A 310 13.55 -19.50 7.15
N LEU A 311 12.35 -20.05 7.33
CA LEU A 311 11.49 -19.82 8.49
C LEU A 311 12.19 -20.24 9.79
N ALA A 312 12.73 -21.45 9.83
CA ALA A 312 13.51 -21.92 10.97
C ALA A 312 14.71 -21.00 11.29
N GLN A 313 15.44 -20.52 10.28
CA GLN A 313 16.62 -19.67 10.52
C GLN A 313 16.29 -18.25 11.04
N ASN A 314 15.18 -17.65 10.61
CA ASN A 314 14.77 -16.32 11.09
C ASN A 314 14.07 -16.40 12.45
N VAL A 315 13.24 -17.42 12.70
CA VAL A 315 12.59 -17.68 14.00
C VAL A 315 13.61 -18.02 15.10
N LEU A 316 14.75 -18.61 14.74
CA LEU A 316 15.87 -18.87 15.66
C LEU A 316 16.72 -17.63 15.97
N ARG A 317 16.71 -16.59 15.11
CA ARG A 317 17.45 -15.34 15.34
C ARG A 317 16.73 -14.36 16.26
N ASP A 318 15.40 -14.38 16.29
CA ASP A 318 14.64 -13.65 17.32
C ASP A 318 14.57 -14.50 18.61
N THR A 319 15.61 -14.36 19.42
CA THR A 319 15.71 -14.96 20.76
C THR A 319 15.06 -14.10 21.85
N SER A 320 14.50 -12.94 21.49
CA SER A 320 14.06 -11.93 22.46
C SER A 320 12.55 -11.93 22.73
N SER A 321 11.72 -12.39 21.79
CA SER A 321 10.27 -12.49 21.98
C SER A 321 9.86 -13.95 22.25
N ARG A 322 9.39 -14.23 23.46
CA ARG A 322 8.97 -15.59 23.88
C ARG A 322 7.54 -15.95 23.49
N VAL A 323 6.74 -15.05 22.88
CA VAL A 323 5.30 -15.27 22.60
C VAL A 323 4.78 -14.36 21.47
N GLY A 324 5.18 -14.56 20.20
CA GLY A 324 4.69 -13.68 19.13
C GLY A 324 4.72 -14.28 17.73
N TRP A 325 3.87 -13.73 16.85
CA TRP A 325 3.83 -14.06 15.42
C TRP A 325 5.06 -13.46 14.71
N THR A 326 5.66 -14.24 13.82
CA THR A 326 6.73 -13.77 12.92
C THR A 326 6.17 -13.66 11.51
N CYS A 327 6.03 -12.43 11.00
CA CYS A 327 5.53 -12.16 9.66
C CYS A 327 6.68 -11.90 8.67
N LEU A 328 6.67 -12.61 7.54
CA LEU A 328 7.67 -12.47 6.48
C LEU A 328 6.99 -12.07 5.16
N PRO A 329 7.66 -11.29 4.30
CA PRO A 329 7.15 -11.00 2.97
C PRO A 329 6.87 -12.27 2.17
N HIS A 330 5.79 -12.29 1.41
CA HIS A 330 5.29 -13.45 0.65
C HIS A 330 6.34 -14.18 -0.20
N ARG A 331 7.25 -13.44 -0.84
CA ARG A 331 8.33 -13.99 -1.68
C ARG A 331 9.64 -14.22 -0.94
N GLY A 332 9.61 -14.20 0.39
CA GLY A 332 10.75 -14.35 1.27
C GLY A 332 11.60 -13.08 1.41
N ALA A 333 12.74 -13.22 2.08
CA ALA A 333 13.63 -12.09 2.35
C ALA A 333 14.19 -11.47 1.06
N SER A 334 14.43 -10.16 1.11
CA SER A 334 15.11 -9.44 0.04
C SER A 334 16.54 -9.94 -0.17
N ASN A 335 16.97 -10.02 -1.43
CA ASN A 335 18.34 -10.38 -1.80
C ASN A 335 19.19 -9.11 -1.88
N GLY A 336 20.23 -9.02 -1.05
CA GLY A 336 21.12 -7.86 -0.97
C GLY A 336 21.72 -7.42 -2.32
N ILE A 337 22.00 -8.34 -3.24
CA ILE A 337 22.50 -8.01 -4.58
C ILE A 337 21.43 -7.31 -5.42
N ARG A 338 20.21 -7.84 -5.43
CA ARG A 338 19.09 -7.23 -6.18
C ARG A 338 18.73 -5.87 -5.61
N VAL A 339 18.76 -5.75 -4.30
CA VAL A 339 18.63 -4.48 -3.59
C VAL A 339 19.71 -3.51 -4.07
N PHE A 340 20.98 -3.88 -4.02
CA PHE A 340 22.09 -3.02 -4.47
C PHE A 340 21.93 -2.57 -5.92
N ILE A 341 21.63 -3.48 -6.85
CA ILE A 341 21.39 -3.16 -8.27
C ILE A 341 20.23 -2.16 -8.40
N GLY A 342 19.14 -2.37 -7.66
CA GLY A 342 18.02 -1.43 -7.60
C GLY A 342 18.46 -0.02 -7.23
N HIS A 343 19.31 0.13 -6.21
CA HIS A 343 19.81 1.44 -5.77
C HIS A 343 20.70 2.12 -6.79
N VAL A 344 21.60 1.37 -7.42
CA VAL A 344 22.47 1.91 -8.49
C VAL A 344 21.60 2.40 -9.64
N VAL A 345 20.71 1.55 -10.17
CA VAL A 345 19.84 1.92 -11.29
C VAL A 345 18.91 3.07 -10.94
N GLY A 346 18.27 3.03 -9.76
CA GLY A 346 17.37 4.07 -9.30
C GLY A 346 18.06 5.42 -9.15
N SER A 347 19.26 5.44 -8.55
CA SER A 347 20.05 6.67 -8.38
C SER A 347 20.53 7.22 -9.72
N THR A 348 20.98 6.36 -10.63
CA THR A 348 21.36 6.77 -11.99
C THR A 348 20.18 7.35 -12.74
N LEU A 349 19.00 6.74 -12.67
CA LEU A 349 17.78 7.25 -13.32
C LEU A 349 17.34 8.60 -12.74
N LEU A 350 17.38 8.75 -11.42
CA LEU A 350 17.08 10.02 -10.77
C LEU A 350 18.02 11.12 -11.28
N PHE A 351 19.31 10.82 -11.38
CA PHE A 351 20.31 11.75 -11.92
C PHE A 351 20.05 12.09 -13.39
N THR A 352 19.79 11.09 -14.24
CA THR A 352 19.60 11.31 -15.69
C THR A 352 18.28 12.00 -16.03
N LEU A 353 17.20 11.73 -15.29
CA LEU A 353 15.88 12.29 -15.56
C LEU A 353 15.63 13.65 -14.89
N LEU A 354 16.33 13.98 -13.80
CA LEU A 354 16.12 15.25 -13.10
C LEU A 354 17.27 16.25 -13.31
N LEU A 355 18.52 15.79 -13.23
CA LEU A 355 19.68 16.69 -13.19
C LEU A 355 20.27 16.94 -14.58
N LEU A 356 20.40 15.89 -15.41
CA LEU A 356 21.01 16.01 -16.73
C LEU A 356 20.29 17.02 -17.66
N PRO A 357 18.94 17.11 -17.72
CA PRO A 357 18.26 18.10 -18.55
C PRO A 357 18.57 19.53 -18.10
N CYS A 358 18.63 19.75 -16.79
CA CYS A 358 18.98 21.06 -16.22
C CYS A 358 20.41 21.46 -16.59
N VAL A 359 21.36 20.53 -16.49
CA VAL A 359 22.76 20.76 -16.89
C VAL A 359 22.85 21.05 -18.39
N PHE A 360 22.21 20.22 -19.22
CA PHE A 360 22.21 20.38 -20.67
C PHE A 360 21.61 21.72 -21.10
N CYS A 361 20.45 22.10 -20.58
CA CYS A 361 19.82 23.40 -20.83
C CYS A 361 20.74 24.56 -20.44
N THR A 362 21.42 24.46 -19.29
CA THR A 362 22.37 25.49 -18.84
C THR A 362 23.59 25.60 -19.76
N LEU A 363 24.13 24.46 -20.22
CA LEU A 363 25.23 24.43 -21.19
C LEU A 363 24.81 24.98 -22.56
N CYS A 364 23.62 24.65 -23.05
CA CYS A 364 23.08 25.21 -24.29
C CYS A 364 22.86 26.73 -24.17
N MET A 365 22.27 27.20 -23.08
CA MET A 365 22.05 28.63 -22.85
C MET A 365 23.37 29.40 -22.77
N THR A 366 24.35 28.89 -22.03
CA THR A 366 25.68 29.52 -21.95
C THR A 366 26.40 29.52 -23.30
N TYR A 367 26.27 28.45 -24.10
CA TYR A 367 26.81 28.41 -25.46
C TYR A 367 26.13 29.45 -26.38
N LEU A 368 24.80 29.55 -26.35
CA LEU A 368 24.04 30.51 -27.15
C LEU A 368 24.39 31.96 -26.77
N VAL A 369 24.49 32.26 -25.47
CA VAL A 369 24.90 33.58 -24.97
C VAL A 369 26.33 33.91 -25.44
N LYS A 370 27.27 32.97 -25.33
CA LYS A 370 28.66 33.16 -25.84
C LYS A 370 28.65 33.44 -27.35
N ARG A 371 27.84 32.71 -28.13
CA ARG A 371 27.73 32.89 -29.58
C ARG A 371 27.12 34.26 -29.93
N PHE A 372 26.07 34.67 -29.22
CA PHE A 372 25.45 35.98 -29.38
C PHE A 372 26.43 37.12 -29.07
N LEU A 373 27.14 37.04 -27.94
CA LEU A 373 28.16 38.02 -27.54
C LEU A 373 29.32 38.10 -28.56
N LYS A 374 29.73 36.96 -29.13
CA LYS A 374 30.74 36.93 -30.20
C LYS A 374 30.24 37.61 -31.48
N HIS A 375 28.96 37.41 -31.82
CA HIS A 375 28.33 38.02 -32.99
C HIS A 375 28.13 39.54 -32.83
N THR A 376 27.73 40.01 -31.65
CA THR A 376 27.59 41.45 -31.36
C THR A 376 28.94 42.16 -31.35
N LYS A 377 29.99 41.56 -30.76
CA LYS A 377 31.38 42.07 -30.85
C LYS A 377 31.88 42.13 -32.30
N LYS A 378 31.56 41.14 -33.13
CA LYS A 378 31.93 41.15 -34.56
C LYS A 378 31.22 42.29 -35.30
N LYS A 379 29.91 42.49 -35.07
CA LYS A 379 29.14 43.60 -35.65
C LYS A 379 29.66 44.98 -35.21
N SER A 380 30.00 45.17 -33.93
CA SER A 380 30.54 46.44 -33.44
C SER A 380 31.92 46.74 -34.04
N HIS A 381 32.79 45.74 -34.21
CA HIS A 381 34.06 45.89 -34.90
C HIS A 381 33.91 46.25 -36.39
N LEU A 382 32.97 45.64 -37.11
CA LEU A 382 32.69 46.03 -38.50
C LEU A 382 32.15 47.47 -38.59
N LYS A 383 31.26 47.87 -37.66
CA LYS A 383 30.71 49.23 -37.64
C LYS A 383 31.81 50.28 -37.36
N MET A 384 32.75 50.01 -36.44
CA MET A 384 33.91 50.89 -36.19
C MET A 384 34.90 50.95 -37.36
N LYS A 385 35.10 49.84 -38.10
CA LYS A 385 35.95 49.87 -39.30
C LYS A 385 35.35 50.72 -40.41
N ASN A 386 34.03 50.66 -40.61
CA ASN A 386 33.37 51.48 -41.63
C ASN A 386 33.36 52.98 -41.27
N ILE A 387 33.34 53.33 -39.98
CA ILE A 387 33.45 54.73 -39.53
C ILE A 387 34.87 55.31 -39.72
N LYS A 388 35.91 54.46 -39.77
CA LYS A 388 37.30 54.91 -40.02
C LYS A 388 37.65 55.03 -41.51
N HIS A 389 36.77 54.59 -42.40
CA HIS A 389 36.97 54.61 -43.86
C HIS A 389 36.00 55.55 -44.60
N ALA A 390 35.13 56.24 -43.86
CA ALA A 390 34.34 57.38 -44.33
C ALA A 390 34.92 58.64 -43.68
#